data_AF-A0A2D6ND85-F1
#
_entry.id   AF-A0A2D6ND85-F1
#
_cell.length_a   1.000
_cell.length_b   1.000
_cell.length_c   1.000
_cell.angle_alpha   90.00
_cell.angle_beta   90.00
_cell.angle_gamma   90.00
#
_symmetry.space_group_name_H-M   'P 1'
#
loop_
_entity.id
_entity.type
_entity.pdbx_description
1 polymer ?
#
loop_
_entity_poly.entity_id
_entity_poly.type
_entity_poly.pdbx_seq_one_letter_code
_entity_poly.pdbx_strand_id
1 'polypeptide(L)'
;MKLKSEKFEELISNKNILEKSLEKTKLEYRLFDPGQYLYSLLLEKRRNLDIFSDEYLELSYTTLIAWNMNGRAAKLNEIELFKESIRSNKENMTLLNNYRIENLSKGEFEKTINITESLFKKLDLVGESWTGNKIKSKLVTFSKTMHFLLPNLYVPIDRRYTLNFFYNNKTLQTDKNNEKNDEKQLVVFNELFKKFHSLTEIYNLNEYKDNKWNKNIPKTIDNAIIGYSKLSKGL
;
A
#
# COMPACT_ATOMS: atom_id res chain seq x y z
N MET A 1 -0.27 17.03 -9.42
CA MET A 1 -0.95 16.12 -10.38
C MET A 1 -2.43 16.10 -10.01
N LYS A 2 -3.37 16.05 -10.96
CA LYS A 2 -4.82 16.04 -10.65
C LYS A 2 -5.31 14.60 -10.48
N LEU A 3 -5.93 14.30 -9.34
CA LEU A 3 -6.55 13.00 -9.06
C LEU A 3 -7.74 12.78 -10.01
N LYS A 4 -7.79 11.63 -10.69
CA LYS A 4 -8.92 11.21 -11.56
C LYS A 4 -9.74 10.15 -10.84
N SER A 5 -10.73 10.58 -10.07
CA SER A 5 -11.55 9.68 -9.23
C SER A 5 -12.71 9.01 -9.96
N GLU A 6 -13.16 9.53 -11.10
CA GLU A 6 -14.32 9.02 -11.86
C GLU A 6 -14.21 7.52 -12.17
N LYS A 7 -13.05 7.08 -12.65
CA LYS A 7 -12.78 5.66 -12.93
C LYS A 7 -12.86 4.78 -11.68
N PHE A 8 -12.52 5.33 -10.52
CA PHE A 8 -12.55 4.60 -9.26
C PHE A 8 -13.99 4.43 -8.76
N GLU A 9 -14.80 5.46 -8.91
CA GLU A 9 -16.22 5.42 -8.60
C GLU A 9 -16.95 4.46 -9.53
N GLU A 10 -16.66 4.49 -10.84
CA GLU A 10 -17.19 3.51 -11.81
C GLU A 10 -16.83 2.06 -11.43
N LEU A 11 -15.55 1.80 -11.16
CA LEU A 11 -15.06 0.46 -10.78
C LEU A 11 -15.84 -0.12 -9.60
N ILE A 12 -16.13 0.70 -8.59
CA ILE A 12 -16.65 0.21 -7.31
C ILE A 12 -18.18 0.26 -7.26
N SER A 13 -18.80 1.25 -7.89
CA SER A 13 -20.26 1.35 -7.99
C SER A 13 -20.87 0.26 -8.87
N ASN A 14 -20.10 -0.24 -9.86
CA ASN A 14 -20.56 -1.28 -10.76
C ASN A 14 -20.09 -2.66 -10.31
N LYS A 15 -20.99 -3.39 -9.61
CA LYS A 15 -20.73 -4.75 -9.10
C LYS A 15 -20.15 -5.70 -10.16
N ASN A 16 -20.65 -5.67 -11.39
CA ASN A 16 -20.17 -6.54 -12.47
C ASN A 16 -18.71 -6.19 -12.87
N ILE A 17 -18.38 -4.90 -12.94
CA ILE A 17 -17.00 -4.46 -13.23
C ILE A 17 -16.07 -4.84 -12.08
N LEU A 18 -16.51 -4.65 -10.83
CA LEU A 18 -15.75 -5.02 -9.64
C LEU A 18 -15.45 -6.53 -9.61
N GLU A 19 -16.47 -7.37 -9.74
CA GLU A 19 -16.34 -8.82 -9.72
C GLU A 19 -15.40 -9.32 -10.83
N LYS A 20 -15.60 -8.84 -12.07
CA LYS A 20 -14.71 -9.16 -13.20
C LYS A 20 -13.28 -8.71 -12.94
N SER A 21 -13.09 -7.54 -12.32
CA SER A 21 -11.75 -7.04 -11.98
C SER A 21 -11.07 -7.93 -10.94
N LEU A 22 -11.78 -8.28 -9.88
CA LEU A 22 -11.26 -9.17 -8.84
C LEU A 22 -10.92 -10.56 -9.40
N GLU A 23 -11.79 -11.11 -10.25
CA GLU A 23 -11.54 -12.39 -10.94
C GLU A 23 -10.31 -12.31 -11.86
N LYS A 24 -10.18 -11.24 -12.65
CA LYS A 24 -9.01 -11.01 -13.52
C LYS A 24 -7.71 -10.98 -12.72
N THR A 25 -7.71 -10.31 -11.56
CA THR A 25 -6.54 -10.28 -10.68
C THR A 25 -6.21 -11.67 -10.15
N LYS A 26 -7.22 -12.42 -9.68
CA LYS A 26 -7.04 -13.77 -9.16
C LYS A 26 -6.45 -14.74 -10.19
N LEU A 27 -6.81 -14.59 -11.46
CA LEU A 27 -6.35 -15.47 -12.55
C LEU A 27 -4.97 -15.09 -13.10
N GLU A 28 -4.60 -13.81 -13.10
CA GLU A 28 -3.43 -13.35 -13.87
C GLU A 28 -2.40 -12.53 -13.11
N TYR A 29 -2.71 -12.05 -11.91
CA TYR A 29 -1.78 -11.23 -11.16
C TYR A 29 -1.00 -12.09 -10.19
N ARG A 30 0.31 -12.22 -10.45
CA ARG A 30 1.25 -12.95 -9.57
C ARG A 30 0.83 -14.42 -9.34
N LEU A 31 0.24 -15.05 -10.36
CA LEU A 31 -0.06 -16.48 -10.32
C LEU A 31 1.25 -17.27 -10.18
N PHE A 32 1.36 -18.08 -9.12
CA PHE A 32 2.58 -18.82 -8.77
C PHE A 32 3.81 -17.96 -8.40
N ASP A 33 3.60 -16.68 -8.07
CA ASP A 33 4.67 -15.77 -7.66
C ASP A 33 5.02 -15.96 -6.17
N PRO A 34 6.31 -16.01 -5.80
CA PRO A 34 6.73 -16.14 -4.40
C PRO A 34 6.17 -15.05 -3.49
N GLY A 35 5.96 -13.84 -4.01
CA GLY A 35 5.38 -12.72 -3.27
C GLY A 35 3.93 -12.97 -2.83
N GLN A 36 3.19 -13.84 -3.52
CA GLN A 36 1.86 -14.25 -3.09
C GLN A 36 1.89 -15.17 -1.88
N TYR A 37 2.76 -16.18 -1.93
CA TYR A 37 2.98 -17.10 -0.82
C TYR A 37 3.47 -16.36 0.42
N LEU A 38 4.51 -15.54 0.27
CA LEU A 38 5.11 -14.79 1.37
C LEU A 38 4.13 -13.82 2.02
N TYR A 39 3.29 -13.14 1.24
CA TYR A 39 2.23 -12.29 1.81
C TYR A 39 1.20 -13.07 2.61
N SER A 40 0.83 -14.27 2.16
CA SER A 40 -0.10 -15.13 2.91
C SER A 40 0.52 -15.60 4.23
N LEU A 41 1.80 -16.02 4.19
CA LEU A 41 2.56 -16.40 5.37
C LEU A 41 2.71 -15.23 6.35
N LEU A 42 2.96 -14.03 5.83
CA LEU A 42 3.07 -12.81 6.64
C LEU A 42 1.78 -12.53 7.43
N LEU A 43 0.62 -12.60 6.77
CA LEU A 43 -0.68 -12.40 7.43
C LEU A 43 -1.01 -13.51 8.44
N GLU A 44 -0.56 -14.74 8.19
CA GLU A 44 -0.70 -15.85 9.14
C GLU A 44 0.16 -15.63 10.38
N LYS A 45 1.47 -15.38 10.18
CA LYS A 45 2.43 -15.12 11.25
C LYS A 45 2.05 -13.92 12.09
N ARG A 46 1.43 -12.90 11.49
CA ARG A 46 0.89 -11.72 12.18
C ARG A 46 -0.05 -12.07 13.34
N ARG A 47 -0.76 -13.21 13.28
CA ARG A 47 -1.69 -13.64 14.33
C ARG A 47 -0.99 -14.10 15.60
N ASN A 48 0.25 -14.57 15.47
CA ASN A 48 0.97 -15.26 16.53
C ASN A 48 2.30 -14.58 16.92
N LEU A 49 2.81 -13.67 16.09
CA LEU A 49 4.05 -12.93 16.34
C LEU A 49 3.80 -11.48 16.70
N ASP A 50 4.68 -10.91 17.52
CA ASP A 50 4.82 -9.46 17.63
C ASP A 50 5.28 -8.91 16.26
N ILE A 51 4.54 -7.95 15.71
CA ILE A 51 4.89 -7.28 14.44
C ILE A 51 6.22 -6.52 14.50
N PHE A 52 6.78 -6.32 15.70
CA PHE A 52 8.08 -5.70 15.92
C PHE A 52 9.23 -6.70 16.16
N SER A 53 8.93 -8.01 16.19
CA SER A 53 9.93 -9.09 16.32
C SER A 53 10.83 -9.16 15.09
N ASP A 54 12.05 -9.68 15.24
CA ASP A 54 12.95 -9.88 14.10
C ASP A 54 12.30 -10.80 13.04
N GLU A 55 11.71 -11.92 13.46
CA GLU A 55 11.05 -12.87 12.54
C GLU A 55 9.98 -12.18 11.67
N TYR A 56 9.13 -11.33 12.26
CA TYR A 56 8.08 -10.64 11.50
C TYR A 56 8.64 -9.57 10.56
N LEU A 57 9.63 -8.80 11.02
CA LEU A 57 10.21 -7.72 10.23
C LEU A 57 11.10 -8.24 9.09
N GLU A 58 11.81 -9.34 9.30
CA GLU A 58 12.58 -10.05 8.27
C GLU A 58 11.64 -10.64 7.21
N LEU A 59 10.55 -11.28 7.63
CA LEU A 59 9.54 -11.76 6.70
C LEU A 59 8.89 -10.61 5.92
N SER A 60 8.61 -9.47 6.57
CA SER A 60 8.09 -8.27 5.92
C SER A 60 9.07 -7.74 4.87
N TYR A 61 10.36 -7.64 5.22
CA TYR A 61 11.43 -7.20 4.33
C TYR A 61 11.59 -8.12 3.11
N THR A 62 11.65 -9.43 3.32
CA THR A 62 11.70 -10.43 2.25
C THR A 62 10.46 -10.38 1.36
N THR A 63 9.28 -10.18 1.95
CA THR A 63 8.03 -10.01 1.18
C THR A 63 8.07 -8.74 0.32
N LEU A 64 8.62 -7.63 0.83
CA LEU A 64 8.79 -6.39 0.05
C LEU A 64 9.73 -6.63 -1.15
N ILE A 65 10.83 -7.36 -0.96
CA ILE A 65 11.74 -7.75 -2.06
C ILE A 65 10.98 -8.54 -3.12
N ALA A 66 10.24 -9.58 -2.72
CA ALA A 66 9.41 -10.37 -3.64
C ALA A 66 8.32 -9.51 -4.32
N TRP A 67 7.88 -8.43 -3.68
CA TRP A 67 6.98 -7.41 -4.23
C TRP A 67 7.69 -6.35 -5.10
N ASN A 68 8.91 -6.64 -5.56
CA ASN A 68 9.77 -5.85 -6.42
C ASN A 68 10.24 -4.52 -5.81
N MET A 69 10.39 -4.45 -4.48
CA MET A 69 10.89 -3.25 -3.78
C MET A 69 12.42 -3.13 -3.74
N ASN A 70 13.15 -4.04 -4.38
CA ASN A 70 14.60 -4.00 -4.52
C ASN A 70 15.04 -4.07 -6.01
N GLY A 71 14.34 -3.33 -6.87
CA GLY A 71 14.61 -3.22 -8.31
C GLY A 71 15.30 -1.91 -8.70
N ARG A 72 15.52 -1.67 -10.00
CA ARG A 72 16.25 -0.46 -10.48
C ARG A 72 15.75 0.89 -9.92
N ALA A 73 14.46 1.00 -9.61
CA ALA A 73 13.80 2.24 -9.19
C ALA A 73 13.40 2.30 -7.71
N ALA A 74 13.70 1.27 -6.93
CA ALA A 74 13.41 1.20 -5.50
C ALA A 74 14.43 0.27 -4.84
N LYS A 75 15.17 0.77 -3.85
CA LYS A 75 16.07 -0.02 -3.02
C LYS A 75 15.60 0.12 -1.59
N LEU A 76 15.29 -0.98 -0.92
CA LEU A 76 15.05 -0.96 0.52
C LEU A 76 16.33 -0.53 1.23
N ASN A 77 16.19 0.05 2.42
CA ASN A 77 17.34 0.29 3.27
C ASN A 77 17.98 -1.03 3.71
N GLU A 78 19.17 -0.98 4.29
CA GLU A 78 19.76 -2.16 4.95
C GLU A 78 18.79 -2.71 6.00
N ILE A 79 18.73 -4.03 6.14
CA ILE A 79 17.69 -4.68 6.94
C ILE A 79 17.67 -4.23 8.40
N GLU A 80 18.84 -4.01 9.00
CA GLU A 80 18.93 -3.52 10.39
C GLU A 80 18.38 -2.09 10.54
N LEU A 81 18.71 -1.19 9.60
CA LEU A 81 18.15 0.17 9.58
C LEU A 81 16.63 0.16 9.36
N PHE A 82 16.15 -0.72 8.49
CA PHE A 82 14.72 -0.92 8.27
C PHE A 82 14.01 -1.38 9.56
N LYS A 83 14.58 -2.38 10.27
CA LYS A 83 14.03 -2.89 11.54
C LYS A 83 14.04 -1.84 12.63
N GLU A 84 15.16 -1.15 12.82
CA GLU A 84 15.32 -0.08 13.81
C GLU A 84 14.36 1.08 13.55
N SER A 85 14.19 1.49 12.29
CA SER A 85 13.27 2.56 11.93
C SER A 85 11.82 2.22 12.29
N ILE A 86 11.40 0.98 12.09
CA ILE A 86 10.06 0.52 12.48
C ILE A 86 9.93 0.47 14.01
N ARG A 87 10.91 -0.09 14.72
CA ARG A 87 10.90 -0.23 16.19
C ARG A 87 10.90 1.11 16.92
N SER A 88 11.67 2.08 16.44
CA SER A 88 11.70 3.43 16.99
C SER A 88 10.37 4.19 16.85
N ASN A 89 9.43 3.65 16.06
CA ASN A 89 8.09 4.20 15.87
C ASN A 89 6.97 3.26 16.36
N LYS A 90 7.30 2.29 17.23
CA LYS A 90 6.40 1.25 17.74
C LYS A 90 5.10 1.79 18.35
N GLU A 91 5.17 2.87 19.13
CA GLU A 91 3.99 3.43 19.81
C GLU A 91 2.93 3.91 18.80
N ASN A 92 3.36 4.70 17.81
CA ASN A 92 2.49 5.19 16.74
C ASN A 92 1.90 4.05 15.92
N MET A 93 2.70 3.03 15.59
CA MET A 93 2.21 1.86 14.85
C MET A 93 1.22 1.01 15.66
N THR A 94 1.46 0.85 16.96
CA THR A 94 0.57 0.14 17.88
C THR A 94 -0.78 0.85 17.97
N LEU A 95 -0.75 2.18 18.07
CA LEU A 95 -1.97 2.99 18.09
C LEU A 95 -2.77 2.84 16.79
N LEU A 96 -2.11 2.94 15.64
CA LEU A 96 -2.76 2.76 14.34
C LEU A 96 -3.30 1.35 14.10
N ASN A 97 -2.72 0.34 14.77
CA ASN A 97 -3.17 -1.05 14.62
C ASN A 97 -4.59 -1.31 15.13
N ASN A 98 -5.13 -0.41 15.96
CA ASN A 98 -6.50 -0.49 16.44
C ASN A 98 -7.51 0.02 15.42
N TYR A 99 -7.06 0.66 14.34
CA TYR A 99 -7.93 1.24 13.33
C TYR A 99 -8.09 0.34 12.10
N ARG A 100 -9.25 0.49 11.45
CA ARG A 100 -9.60 -0.18 10.20
C ARG A 100 -10.11 0.87 9.23
N ILE A 101 -9.72 0.79 7.96
CA ILE A 101 -10.05 1.84 6.99
C ILE A 101 -11.56 2.05 6.83
N GLU A 102 -12.34 0.98 6.97
CA GLU A 102 -13.81 0.99 6.84
C GLU A 102 -14.54 1.51 8.08
N ASN A 103 -13.86 1.67 9.22
CA ASN A 103 -14.49 2.00 10.52
C ASN A 103 -13.74 3.15 11.22
N LEU A 104 -13.39 4.20 10.49
CA LEU A 104 -12.83 5.43 11.08
C LEU A 104 -13.96 6.44 11.29
N SER A 105 -14.17 6.89 12.53
CA SER A 105 -14.91 8.13 12.76
C SER A 105 -14.11 9.33 12.22
N LYS A 106 -14.77 10.49 12.06
CA LYS A 106 -14.10 11.71 11.61
C LYS A 106 -12.86 12.07 12.45
N GLY A 107 -12.97 12.00 13.78
CA GLY A 107 -11.85 12.31 14.68
C GLY A 107 -10.72 11.28 14.60
N GLU A 108 -11.06 9.99 14.44
CA GLU A 108 -10.06 8.94 14.25
C GLU A 108 -9.37 9.04 12.88
N PHE A 109 -10.10 9.46 11.84
CA PHE A 109 -9.53 9.72 10.52
C PHE A 109 -8.48 10.83 10.57
N GLU A 110 -8.82 11.98 11.17
CA GLU A 110 -7.88 13.11 11.34
C GLU A 110 -6.65 12.70 12.16
N LYS A 111 -6.87 11.97 13.27
CA LYS A 111 -5.78 11.43 14.09
C LYS A 111 -4.90 10.45 13.31
N THR A 112 -5.50 9.57 12.52
CA THR A 112 -4.80 8.60 11.67
C THR A 112 -3.92 9.33 10.66
N ILE A 113 -4.44 10.35 9.96
CA ILE A 113 -3.65 11.19 9.04
C ILE A 113 -2.43 11.77 9.76
N ASN A 114 -2.62 12.45 10.90
CA ASN A 114 -1.54 13.11 11.62
C ASN A 114 -0.42 12.14 12.03
N ILE A 115 -0.78 10.95 12.55
CA ILE A 115 0.20 9.92 12.91
C ILE A 115 0.91 9.40 11.64
N THR A 116 0.15 9.17 10.57
CA THR A 116 0.70 8.68 9.30
C THR A 116 1.70 9.65 8.69
N GLU A 117 1.43 10.96 8.74
CA GLU A 117 2.35 11.99 8.28
C GLU A 117 3.64 12.01 9.10
N SER A 118 3.54 11.84 10.42
CA SER A 118 4.71 11.71 11.30
C SER A 118 5.55 10.48 10.92
N LEU A 119 4.90 9.33 10.72
CA LEU A 119 5.56 8.09 10.29
C LEU A 119 6.18 8.24 8.91
N PHE A 120 5.50 8.87 7.95
CA PHE A 120 6.04 9.08 6.61
C PHE A 120 7.35 9.87 6.65
N LYS A 121 7.46 10.86 7.55
CA LYS A 121 8.67 11.66 7.72
C LYS A 121 9.77 10.89 8.44
N LYS A 122 9.43 10.10 9.47
CA LYS A 122 10.38 9.43 10.37
C LYS A 122 10.86 8.06 9.89
N LEU A 123 10.08 7.34 9.09
CA LEU A 123 10.46 6.01 8.64
C LEU A 123 11.51 6.06 7.52
N ASP A 124 12.68 5.48 7.80
CA ASP A 124 13.83 5.36 6.91
C ASP A 124 13.87 3.99 6.22
N LEU A 125 12.89 3.78 5.33
CA LEU A 125 12.65 2.48 4.67
C LEU A 125 13.42 2.33 3.34
N VAL A 126 13.97 3.42 2.81
CA VAL A 126 14.48 3.49 1.44
C VAL A 126 15.97 3.84 1.44
N GLY A 127 16.77 2.91 0.93
CA GLY A 127 18.20 3.12 0.71
C GLY A 127 18.48 3.95 -0.54
N GLU A 128 19.77 4.21 -0.79
CA GLU A 128 20.20 4.86 -2.04
C GLU A 128 19.89 3.97 -3.25
N SER A 129 19.17 4.50 -4.24
CA SER A 129 18.94 3.73 -5.47
C SER A 129 20.24 3.59 -6.26
N TRP A 130 20.30 2.58 -7.14
CA TRP A 130 21.38 2.41 -8.12
C TRP A 130 21.64 3.64 -9.01
N THR A 131 20.69 4.58 -9.07
CA THR A 131 20.82 5.84 -9.81
C THR A 131 21.24 7.02 -8.92
N GLY A 132 21.72 6.76 -7.69
CA GLY A 132 22.12 7.75 -6.69
C GLY A 132 20.97 8.55 -6.06
N ASN A 133 19.71 8.25 -6.42
CA ASN A 133 18.55 9.03 -5.99
C ASN A 133 17.67 8.21 -5.02
N LYS A 134 17.66 8.51 -3.72
CA LYS A 134 16.77 7.86 -2.71
C LYS A 134 15.28 8.05 -3.02
N ILE A 135 14.92 9.16 -3.65
CA ILE A 135 13.58 9.76 -3.61
C ILE A 135 12.49 8.93 -4.29
N LYS A 136 12.82 8.21 -5.36
CA LYS A 136 11.79 7.77 -6.33
C LYS A 136 10.72 6.86 -5.72
N SER A 137 11.01 6.17 -4.61
CA SER A 137 10.19 5.05 -4.12
C SER A 137 9.52 5.21 -2.76
N LYS A 138 9.74 6.31 -2.03
CA LYS A 138 9.28 6.44 -0.64
C LYS A 138 7.79 6.18 -0.47
N LEU A 139 6.93 6.78 -1.30
CA LEU A 139 5.47 6.52 -1.29
C LEU A 139 5.11 5.03 -1.40
N VAL A 140 5.74 4.35 -2.35
CA VAL A 140 5.44 2.94 -2.67
C VAL A 140 5.98 2.03 -1.57
N THR A 141 7.21 2.26 -1.13
CA THR A 141 7.83 1.51 -0.02
C THR A 141 7.04 1.70 1.26
N PHE A 142 6.72 2.95 1.60
CA PHE A 142 5.95 3.30 2.78
C PHE A 142 4.58 2.63 2.76
N SER A 143 3.77 2.82 1.71
CA SER A 143 2.42 2.24 1.65
C SER A 143 2.42 0.70 1.74
N LYS A 144 3.36 0.01 1.09
CA LYS A 144 3.47 -1.45 1.17
C LYS A 144 3.93 -1.91 2.56
N THR A 145 4.90 -1.22 3.16
CA THR A 145 5.37 -1.53 4.52
C THR A 145 4.25 -1.31 5.54
N MET A 146 3.53 -0.19 5.43
CA MET A 146 2.38 0.11 6.28
C MET A 146 1.25 -0.90 6.08
N HIS A 147 1.01 -1.37 4.86
CA HIS A 147 0.06 -2.45 4.60
C HIS A 147 0.48 -3.78 5.25
N PHE A 148 1.77 -4.11 5.27
CA PHE A 148 2.28 -5.33 5.90
C PHE A 148 2.13 -5.30 7.42
N LEU A 149 2.38 -4.16 8.05
CA LEU A 149 2.26 -3.99 9.49
C LEU A 149 0.78 -3.81 9.91
N LEU A 150 0.01 -3.08 9.11
CA LEU A 150 -1.35 -2.60 9.42
C LEU A 150 -2.31 -2.90 8.25
N PRO A 151 -2.54 -4.20 7.94
CA PRO A 151 -3.22 -4.64 6.72
C PRO A 151 -4.71 -4.28 6.64
N ASN A 152 -5.32 -3.90 7.76
CA ASN A 152 -6.71 -3.44 7.78
C ASN A 152 -6.86 -1.93 7.58
N LEU A 153 -5.76 -1.17 7.60
CA LEU A 153 -5.78 0.28 7.54
C LEU A 153 -5.28 0.84 6.21
N TYR A 154 -4.17 0.32 5.67
CA TYR A 154 -3.55 0.91 4.49
C TYR A 154 -3.66 0.03 3.25
N VAL A 155 -4.03 0.65 2.13
CA VAL A 155 -3.99 0.03 0.80
C VAL A 155 -2.54 0.08 0.30
N PRO A 156 -1.95 -1.03 -0.20
CA PRO A 156 -0.63 -0.98 -0.81
C PRO A 156 -0.70 -0.18 -2.11
N ILE A 157 0.19 0.80 -2.29
CA ILE A 157 0.21 1.63 -3.50
C ILE A 157 1.30 1.13 -4.44
N ASP A 158 0.96 0.98 -5.72
CA ASP A 158 1.90 0.60 -6.78
C ASP A 158 1.98 1.66 -7.89
N ARG A 159 3.16 1.80 -8.51
CA ARG A 159 3.36 2.75 -9.62
C ARG A 159 2.63 2.34 -10.89
N ARG A 160 2.68 1.04 -11.23
CA ARG A 160 2.14 0.50 -12.49
C ARG A 160 0.62 0.46 -12.47
N TYR A 161 0.03 0.18 -11.32
CA TYR A 161 -1.41 0.00 -11.18
C TYR A 161 -2.04 1.20 -10.48
N THR A 162 -1.83 1.40 -9.19
CA THR A 162 -2.49 2.44 -8.39
C THR A 162 -2.24 3.86 -8.92
N LEU A 163 -0.98 4.29 -9.03
CA LEU A 163 -0.68 5.65 -9.48
C LEU A 163 -1.10 5.88 -10.94
N ASN A 164 -0.89 4.87 -11.80
CA ASN A 164 -1.32 4.94 -13.19
C ASN A 164 -2.85 5.03 -13.30
N PHE A 165 -3.59 4.33 -12.46
CA PHE A 165 -5.05 4.34 -12.45
C PHE A 165 -5.58 5.73 -12.08
N PHE A 166 -5.07 6.30 -10.99
CA PHE A 166 -5.56 7.58 -10.46
C PHE A 166 -5.01 8.82 -11.16
N TYR A 167 -3.80 8.75 -11.73
CA TYR A 167 -3.15 9.94 -12.29
C TYR A 167 -2.70 9.77 -13.75
N ASN A 168 -2.93 8.61 -14.37
CA ASN A 168 -2.42 8.25 -15.70
C ASN A 168 -0.90 8.46 -15.84
N ASN A 169 -0.17 8.30 -14.73
CA ASN A 169 1.26 8.52 -14.67
C ASN A 169 1.87 7.54 -13.64
N LYS A 170 2.98 6.91 -14.03
CA LYS A 170 3.72 5.95 -13.19
C LYS A 170 4.78 6.63 -12.32
N THR A 171 5.09 7.89 -12.59
CA THR A 171 6.18 8.63 -11.95
C THR A 171 5.67 9.96 -11.44
N LEU A 172 5.81 10.19 -10.14
CA LEU A 172 5.64 11.53 -9.59
C LEU A 172 6.81 12.38 -10.07
N GLN A 173 6.53 13.57 -10.62
CA GLN A 173 7.59 14.49 -11.02
C GLN A 173 8.43 14.84 -9.78
N THR A 174 9.69 14.43 -9.80
CA THR A 174 10.65 14.69 -8.73
C THR A 174 11.38 15.99 -9.00
N ASP A 175 11.32 16.92 -8.06
CA ASP A 175 12.18 18.09 -8.01
C ASP A 175 13.62 17.68 -7.67
N LYS A 176 14.59 18.58 -7.87
CA LYS A 176 15.98 18.36 -7.40
C LYS A 176 16.12 18.43 -5.88
N ASN A 177 15.13 18.99 -5.18
CA ASN A 177 15.12 19.08 -3.72
C ASN A 177 14.37 17.88 -3.11
N ASN A 178 15.05 17.08 -2.30
CA ASN A 178 14.54 15.87 -1.67
C ASN A 178 13.34 16.13 -0.75
N GLU A 179 13.35 17.21 0.04
CA GLU A 179 12.28 17.52 1.00
C GLU A 179 10.96 17.85 0.29
N LYS A 180 11.02 18.69 -0.75
CA LYS A 180 9.86 19.01 -1.58
C LYS A 180 9.24 17.78 -2.25
N ASN A 181 10.05 16.74 -2.50
CA ASN A 181 9.55 15.49 -3.07
C ASN A 181 8.86 14.60 -2.04
N ASP A 182 9.33 14.58 -0.81
CA ASP A 182 8.68 13.83 0.27
C ASP A 182 7.33 14.45 0.61
N GLU A 183 7.24 15.79 0.65
CA GLU A 183 5.97 16.50 0.81
C GLU A 183 4.98 16.18 -0.31
N LYS A 184 5.42 16.25 -1.58
CA LYS A 184 4.58 15.88 -2.74
C LYS A 184 4.09 14.43 -2.66
N GLN A 185 4.96 13.50 -2.25
CA GLN A 185 4.59 12.10 -2.07
C GLN A 185 3.60 11.89 -0.93
N LEU A 186 3.76 12.63 0.17
CA LEU A 186 2.85 12.59 1.30
C LEU A 186 1.47 13.14 0.94
N VAL A 187 1.40 14.24 0.18
CA VAL A 187 0.14 14.77 -0.36
C VAL A 187 -0.58 13.71 -1.19
N VAL A 188 0.13 13.05 -2.11
CA VAL A 188 -0.43 11.96 -2.92
C VAL A 188 -0.90 10.79 -2.05
N PHE A 189 -0.13 10.42 -1.02
CA PHE A 189 -0.54 9.38 -0.07
C PHE A 189 -1.86 9.74 0.62
N ASN A 190 -1.95 10.95 1.17
CA ASN A 190 -3.13 11.43 1.89
C ASN A 190 -4.37 11.53 1.00
N GLU A 191 -4.21 12.02 -0.25
CA GLU A 191 -5.29 12.06 -1.25
C GLU A 191 -5.85 10.65 -1.51
N LEU A 192 -4.96 9.68 -1.75
CA LEU A 192 -5.35 8.29 -2.00
C LEU A 192 -5.98 7.65 -0.76
N PHE A 193 -5.39 7.83 0.43
CA PHE A 193 -5.93 7.30 1.67
C PHE A 193 -7.34 7.84 1.96
N LYS A 194 -7.54 9.16 1.82
CA LYS A 194 -8.87 9.78 1.94
C LYS A 194 -9.85 9.19 0.95
N LYS A 195 -9.43 8.98 -0.30
CA LYS A 195 -10.31 8.40 -1.32
C LYS A 195 -10.69 6.95 -1.00
N PHE A 196 -9.74 6.13 -0.55
CA PHE A 196 -10.00 4.77 -0.13
C PHE A 196 -10.94 4.69 1.08
N HIS A 197 -10.74 5.54 2.08
CA HIS A 197 -11.64 5.61 3.24
C HIS A 197 -13.07 6.03 2.83
N SER A 198 -13.22 7.12 2.06
CA SER A 198 -14.54 7.59 1.60
C SER A 198 -15.32 6.52 0.83
N LEU A 199 -14.59 5.61 0.19
CA LEU A 199 -15.19 4.53 -0.57
C LEU A 199 -15.75 3.44 0.33
N THR A 200 -15.02 3.10 1.40
CA THR A 200 -15.47 2.11 2.38
C THR A 200 -16.64 2.60 3.21
N GLU A 201 -16.89 3.91 3.28
CA GLU A 201 -18.11 4.48 3.87
C GLU A 201 -19.35 4.24 3.00
N ILE A 202 -19.18 4.12 1.69
CA ILE A 202 -20.29 3.99 0.72
C ILE A 202 -20.55 2.52 0.37
N TYR A 203 -19.49 1.72 0.24
CA TYR A 203 -19.57 0.35 -0.28
C TYR A 203 -19.06 -0.67 0.72
N ASN A 204 -19.90 -1.67 1.02
CA ASN A 204 -19.50 -2.79 1.88
C ASN A 204 -18.64 -3.79 1.11
N LEU A 205 -17.31 -3.62 1.19
CA LEU A 205 -16.37 -4.50 0.50
C LEU A 205 -16.12 -5.85 1.23
N ASN A 206 -16.78 -6.12 2.35
CA ASN A 206 -16.56 -7.36 3.10
C ASN A 206 -16.98 -8.62 2.33
N GLU A 207 -18.00 -8.53 1.48
CA GLU A 207 -18.49 -9.67 0.69
C GLU A 207 -17.47 -10.17 -0.35
N TYR A 208 -16.51 -9.32 -0.73
CA TYR A 208 -15.48 -9.64 -1.74
C TYR A 208 -14.19 -10.17 -1.13
N LYS A 209 -14.11 -10.28 0.21
CA LYS A 209 -12.94 -10.88 0.88
C LYS A 209 -12.90 -12.38 0.61
N ASP A 210 -11.69 -12.90 0.46
CA ASP A 210 -11.48 -14.34 0.29
C ASP A 210 -10.26 -14.85 1.06
N ASN A 211 -10.15 -16.18 1.13
CA ASN A 211 -9.00 -16.85 1.74
C ASN A 211 -7.81 -16.97 0.78
N LYS A 212 -7.80 -16.25 -0.34
CA LYS A 212 -6.73 -16.28 -1.34
C LYS A 212 -6.02 -14.93 -1.38
N TRP A 213 -6.50 -14.00 -2.19
CA TRP A 213 -5.81 -12.76 -2.52
C TRP A 213 -6.48 -11.52 -1.90
N ASN A 214 -7.79 -11.57 -1.66
CA ASN A 214 -8.60 -10.48 -1.09
C ASN A 214 -8.73 -10.66 0.43
N LYS A 215 -7.59 -10.74 1.14
CA LYS A 215 -7.57 -11.13 2.57
C LYS A 215 -8.16 -10.08 3.52
N ASN A 216 -8.18 -8.81 3.11
CA ASN A 216 -8.64 -7.66 3.88
C ASN A 216 -9.14 -6.58 2.91
N ILE A 217 -9.92 -5.62 3.43
CA ILE A 217 -10.53 -4.55 2.62
C ILE A 217 -9.47 -3.76 1.84
N PRO A 218 -8.33 -3.34 2.42
CA PRO A 218 -7.32 -2.64 1.65
C PRO A 218 -6.75 -3.44 0.47
N LYS A 219 -6.53 -4.75 0.64
CA LYS A 219 -6.04 -5.62 -0.44
C LYS A 219 -7.11 -5.88 -1.50
N THR A 220 -8.39 -5.96 -1.13
CA THR A 220 -9.51 -6.02 -2.07
C THR A 220 -9.53 -4.78 -2.98
N ILE A 221 -9.34 -3.58 -2.41
CA ILE A 221 -9.27 -2.33 -3.18
C ILE A 221 -8.10 -2.36 -4.18
N ASP A 222 -6.90 -2.74 -3.73
CA ASP A 222 -5.72 -2.86 -4.59
C ASP A 222 -5.95 -3.86 -5.73
N ASN A 223 -6.50 -5.03 -5.41
CA ASN A 223 -6.80 -6.07 -6.40
C ASN A 223 -7.85 -5.66 -7.42
N ALA A 224 -8.87 -4.89 -7.01
CA ALA A 224 -9.85 -4.34 -7.94
C ALA A 224 -9.18 -3.39 -8.94
N ILE A 225 -8.30 -2.49 -8.46
CA ILE A 225 -7.57 -1.54 -9.33
C ILE A 225 -6.64 -2.27 -10.31
N ILE A 226 -5.92 -3.28 -9.84
CA ILE A 226 -5.03 -4.10 -10.68
C ILE A 226 -5.82 -4.80 -11.78
N GLY A 227 -6.95 -5.40 -11.42
CA GLY A 227 -7.82 -6.17 -12.30
C GLY A 227 -8.45 -5.30 -13.37
N TYR A 228 -9.00 -4.16 -12.95
CA TYR A 228 -9.55 -3.17 -13.87
C TYR A 228 -8.51 -2.70 -14.87
N SER A 229 -7.29 -2.38 -14.39
CA SER A 229 -6.17 -1.95 -15.24
C SER A 229 -5.69 -3.03 -16.22
N LYS A 230 -5.97 -4.31 -15.94
CA LYS A 230 -5.69 -5.43 -16.84
C LYS A 230 -6.83 -5.61 -17.87
N LEU A 231 -8.08 -5.51 -17.44
CA LEU A 231 -9.24 -5.57 -18.34
C LEU A 231 -9.19 -4.46 -19.40
N SER A 232 -8.91 -3.23 -18.98
CA SER A 232 -8.82 -2.06 -19.87
C SER A 232 -7.58 -2.02 -20.78
N LYS A 233 -6.69 -3.01 -20.69
CA LYS A 233 -5.57 -3.21 -21.64
C LYS A 233 -5.78 -4.38 -22.61
N GLY A 234 -6.84 -5.17 -22.40
CA GLY A 234 -7.26 -6.27 -23.28
C GLY A 234 -8.47 -5.91 -24.16
N LEU A 235 -8.88 -4.64 -24.14
CA LEU A 235 -9.78 -3.98 -25.09
C LEU A 235 -8.93 -3.01 -25.91
#